data_AF-A0A7Y1YET0-F1
#
_entry.id   AF-A0A7Y1YET0-F1
#
_cell.length_a   1.000
_cell.length_b   1.000
_cell.length_c   1.000
_cell.angle_alpha   90.00
_cell.angle_beta   90.00
_cell.angle_gamma   90.00
#
_symmetry.space_group_name_H-M   'P 1'
#
loop_
_entity.id
_entity.type
_entity.pdbx_description
1 polymer ?
#
loop_
_entity_poly.entity_id
_entity_poly.type
_entity_poly.pdbx_seq_one_letter_code
_entity_poly.pdbx_strand_id
1 'polypeptide(L)'
;NLFMTFIIVIGFLLFYMKPRGERFLNKFKAYGRMALTNYFAQTIIGTAILYGWGMGYIGELRNIYTFLIGLGIILLQMLFSSWWLSNFKYGPLEWLWRSLTYFKFFPFKKNQ
;
A
#
# COMPACT_ATOMS: atom_id res chain seq x y z
N ASN A 1 2.54 -29.77 -4.72
CA ASN A 1 2.81 -28.32 -4.66
C ASN A 1 2.67 -27.60 -5.99
N LEU A 2 3.37 -27.97 -7.06
CA LEU A 2 3.27 -27.29 -8.37
C LEU A 2 1.83 -27.17 -8.91
N PHE A 3 1.02 -28.23 -8.81
CA PHE A 3 -0.38 -28.23 -9.26
C PHE A 3 -1.25 -27.19 -8.55
N MET A 4 -1.09 -27.04 -7.22
CA MET A 4 -1.77 -26.00 -6.44
C MET A 4 -1.37 -24.61 -6.89
N THR A 5 -0.08 -24.39 -7.15
CA THR A 5 0.42 -23.11 -7.67
C THR A 5 -0.21 -22.77 -9.02
N PHE A 6 -0.30 -23.73 -9.94
CA PHE A 6 -0.96 -23.53 -11.24
C PHE A 6 -2.44 -23.20 -11.08
N ILE A 7 -3.17 -23.90 -10.21
CA ILE A 7 -4.59 -23.60 -9.96
C ILE A 7 -4.77 -22.17 -9.45
N ILE A 8 -3.96 -21.74 -8.49
CA ILE A 8 -4.06 -20.38 -7.91
C ILE A 8 -3.74 -19.32 -8.98
N VAL A 9 -2.69 -19.53 -9.78
CA VAL A 9 -2.30 -18.59 -10.85
C VAL A 9 -3.38 -18.52 -11.93
N ILE A 10 -3.90 -19.65 -12.40
CA ILE A 10 -4.95 -19.69 -13.41
C ILE A 10 -6.23 -19.05 -12.88
N GLY A 11 -6.63 -19.36 -11.64
CA GLY A 11 -7.78 -18.74 -10.99
C GLY A 11 -7.66 -17.23 -10.89
N PHE A 12 -6.47 -16.73 -10.52
CA PHE A 12 -6.19 -15.30 -10.45
C PHE A 12 -6.22 -14.63 -11.83
N LEU A 13 -5.64 -15.27 -12.85
CA LEU A 13 -5.65 -14.77 -14.23
C LEU A 13 -7.09 -14.68 -14.79
N LEU A 14 -7.90 -15.73 -14.60
CA LEU A 14 -9.31 -15.73 -15.03
C LEU A 14 -10.12 -14.66 -14.30
N PHE A 15 -9.84 -14.42 -13.02
CA PHE A 15 -10.46 -13.33 -12.26
C PHE A 15 -10.06 -11.95 -12.79
N TYR A 16 -8.77 -11.76 -13.13
CA TYR A 16 -8.25 -10.52 -13.70
C TYR A 16 -8.88 -10.19 -15.06
N MET A 17 -9.09 -11.20 -15.92
CA MET A 17 -9.69 -11.02 -17.24
C MET A 17 -11.16 -10.60 -17.20
N LYS A 18 -11.84 -10.73 -16.05
CA LYS A 18 -13.24 -10.33 -15.89
C LYS A 18 -13.32 -8.81 -15.63
N PRO A 19 -14.25 -8.06 -16.27
CA PRO A 19 -14.34 -6.60 -16.11
C PRO A 19 -14.60 -6.15 -14.66
N ARG A 20 -15.20 -7.01 -13.83
CA ARG A 20 -15.36 -6.78 -12.39
C ARG A 20 -14.04 -6.92 -11.62
N GLY A 21 -13.21 -7.88 -11.98
CA GLY A 21 -11.89 -8.09 -11.38
C GLY A 21 -10.94 -6.95 -11.70
N GLU A 22 -10.89 -6.53 -12.96
CA GLU A 22 -10.09 -5.38 -13.40
C GLU A 22 -10.46 -4.09 -12.65
N ARG A 23 -11.76 -3.76 -12.54
CA ARG A 23 -12.22 -2.58 -11.77
C ARG A 23 -11.83 -2.66 -10.30
N PHE A 24 -11.88 -3.84 -9.68
CA PHE A 24 -11.49 -4.01 -8.29
C PHE A 24 -9.97 -3.83 -8.13
N LEU A 25 -9.16 -4.49 -8.95
CA LEU A 25 -7.70 -4.38 -8.95
C LEU A 25 -7.22 -2.97 -9.27
N ASN A 26 -7.93 -2.24 -10.13
CA ASN A 26 -7.64 -0.83 -10.41
C ASN A 26 -7.74 0.06 -9.16
N LYS A 27 -8.54 -0.29 -8.15
CA LYS A 27 -8.55 0.43 -6.85
C LYS A 27 -7.25 0.22 -6.06
N PHE A 28 -6.65 -0.97 -6.16
CA PHE A 28 -5.38 -1.30 -5.51
C PHE A 28 -4.17 -0.78 -6.28
N LYS A 29 -4.33 -0.44 -7.57
CA LYS A 29 -3.25 0.10 -8.41
C LYS A 29 -2.57 1.32 -7.78
N ALA A 30 -3.36 2.23 -7.19
CA ALA A 30 -2.81 3.41 -6.53
C ALA A 30 -1.98 3.05 -5.29
N TYR A 31 -2.52 2.16 -4.45
CA TYR A 31 -1.85 1.65 -3.26
C TYR A 31 -0.53 0.94 -3.60
N GLY A 32 -0.53 0.09 -4.63
CA GLY A 32 0.66 -0.63 -5.08
C GLY A 32 1.72 0.26 -5.74
N ARG A 33 1.31 1.32 -6.45
CA ARG A 33 2.25 2.32 -6.98
C ARG A 33 3.00 3.08 -5.88
N MET A 34 2.43 3.11 -4.67
CA MET A 34 3.00 3.73 -3.47
C MET A 34 3.49 2.70 -2.44
N ALA A 35 3.89 1.50 -2.87
CA ALA A 35 4.25 0.43 -1.96
C ALA A 35 5.32 0.84 -0.94
N LEU A 36 6.35 1.58 -1.34
CA LEU A 36 7.43 2.01 -0.43
C LEU A 36 6.93 3.03 0.58
N THR A 37 6.22 4.07 0.12
CA THR A 37 5.61 5.08 0.98
C THR A 37 4.62 4.46 1.97
N ASN A 38 3.74 3.58 1.48
CA ASN A 38 2.72 2.93 2.31
C ASN A 38 3.33 1.97 3.33
N TYR A 39 4.34 1.21 2.93
CA TYR A 39 5.08 0.35 3.86
C TYR A 39 5.70 1.18 4.98
N PHE A 40 6.41 2.26 4.64
CA PHE A 40 7.06 3.11 5.64
C PHE A 40 6.06 3.79 6.57
N ALA A 41 4.97 4.33 6.01
CA ALA A 41 3.88 4.90 6.79
C ALA A 41 3.22 3.86 7.70
N GLN A 42 2.98 2.64 7.21
CA GLN A 42 2.39 1.56 8.00
C GLN A 42 3.34 1.15 9.13
N THR A 43 4.64 1.07 8.89
CA THR A 43 5.63 0.80 9.93
C THR A 43 5.64 1.89 10.99
N ILE A 44 5.70 3.17 10.60
CA ILE A 44 5.68 4.30 11.55
C ILE A 44 4.39 4.29 12.38
N ILE A 45 3.23 4.11 11.75
CA ILE A 45 1.94 4.09 12.43
C ILE A 45 1.86 2.86 13.35
N GLY A 46 2.27 1.69 12.87
CA GLY A 46 2.26 0.45 13.63
C GLY A 46 3.17 0.52 14.85
N THR A 47 4.39 1.03 14.70
CA THR A 47 5.31 1.22 15.83
C THR A 47 4.83 2.33 16.76
N ALA A 48 4.26 3.42 16.27
CA ALA A 48 3.69 4.45 17.14
C ALA A 48 2.50 3.94 17.99
N ILE A 49 1.67 3.07 17.45
CA ILE A 49 0.52 2.51 18.18
C ILE A 49 0.96 1.43 19.17
N LEU A 50 1.85 0.53 18.74
CA LEU A 50 2.22 -0.66 19.49
C LEU A 50 3.43 -0.42 20.42
N TYR A 51 4.50 0.18 19.91
CA TYR A 51 5.75 0.36 20.67
C TYR A 51 5.67 1.50 21.69
N GLY A 52 6.40 1.34 22.80
CA GLY A 52 6.38 2.22 23.97
C GLY A 52 6.89 3.65 23.78
N TRP A 53 7.40 4.00 22.59
CA TRP A 53 7.62 5.42 22.23
C TRP A 53 6.28 6.17 22.07
N GLY A 54 5.21 5.48 21.64
CA GLY A 54 3.92 6.10 21.36
C GLY A 54 2.86 5.71 22.40
N MET A 55 1.87 4.91 22.01
CA MET A 55 0.79 4.50 22.92
C MET A 55 1.09 3.24 23.73
N GLY A 56 2.11 2.46 23.35
CA GLY A 56 2.60 1.34 24.17
C GLY A 56 1.65 0.13 24.30
N TYR A 57 0.65 -0.01 23.43
CA TYR A 57 -0.36 -1.08 23.52
C TYR A 57 0.15 -2.50 23.15
N ILE A 58 1.46 -2.74 23.09
CA ILE A 58 2.03 -4.08 22.91
C ILE A 58 1.52 -5.00 24.02
N GLY A 59 0.80 -6.04 23.62
CA GLY A 59 0.31 -7.08 24.53
C GLY A 59 -0.97 -6.74 25.31
N GLU A 60 -1.44 -5.48 25.30
CA GLU A 60 -2.66 -5.08 26.01
C GLU A 60 -3.92 -5.14 25.14
N LEU A 61 -3.78 -4.92 23.83
CA LEU A 61 -4.90 -4.97 22.89
C LEU A 61 -5.24 -6.41 22.50
N ARG A 62 -6.51 -6.79 22.67
CA ARG A 62 -7.06 -8.04 22.14
C ARG A 62 -6.83 -8.10 20.63
N ASN A 63 -6.40 -9.26 20.11
CA ASN A 63 -6.03 -9.46 18.69
C ASN A 63 -7.06 -8.90 17.68
N ILE A 64 -8.35 -8.95 18.01
CA ILE A 64 -9.43 -8.41 17.15
C ILE A 64 -9.32 -6.89 16.94
N TYR A 65 -8.94 -6.13 17.97
CA TYR A 65 -8.82 -4.68 17.89
C TYR A 65 -7.60 -4.27 17.07
N THR A 66 -6.45 -4.93 17.30
CA THR A 66 -5.24 -4.72 16.49
C THR A 66 -5.50 -5.03 15.01
N PHE A 67 -6.25 -6.09 14.72
CA PHE A 67 -6.65 -6.41 13.35
C PHE A 67 -7.54 -5.35 12.72
N LEU A 68 -8.56 -4.87 13.44
CA LEU A 68 -9.45 -3.81 12.97
C LEU A 68 -8.72 -2.48 12.73
N ILE A 69 -7.79 -2.12 13.62
CA ILE A 69 -6.92 -0.94 13.47
C ILE A 69 -6.07 -1.08 12.21
N GLY A 70 -5.42 -2.23 12.00
CA GLY A 70 -4.63 -2.51 10.80
C GLY A 70 -5.47 -2.40 9.52
N LEU A 71 -6.67 -2.96 9.50
CA LEU A 71 -7.60 -2.81 8.37
C LEU A 71 -7.97 -1.36 8.12
N GLY A 72 -8.27 -0.59 9.19
CA GLY A 72 -8.57 0.84 9.10
C GLY A 72 -7.42 1.64 8.49
N ILE A 73 -6.18 1.37 8.93
CA ILE A 73 -4.97 2.01 8.41
C ILE A 73 -4.82 1.71 6.92
N ILE A 74 -4.95 0.45 6.51
CA ILE A 74 -4.83 0.06 5.10
C ILE A 74 -5.88 0.77 4.25
N LEU A 75 -7.14 0.81 4.69
CA LEU A 75 -8.22 1.50 3.97
C LEU A 75 -7.93 3.00 3.81
N LEU A 76 -7.47 3.66 4.89
CA LEU A 76 -7.07 5.07 4.84
C LEU A 76 -5.89 5.29 3.90
N GLN A 77 -4.88 4.42 3.93
CA GLN A 77 -3.74 4.50 3.03
C GLN A 77 -4.13 4.27 1.56
N MET A 78 -5.09 3.40 1.27
CA MET A 78 -5.61 3.22 -0.09
C MET A 78 -6.29 4.48 -0.61
N LEU A 79 -7.14 5.11 0.21
CA LEU A 79 -7.81 6.36 -0.14
C LEU A 79 -6.80 7.50 -0.33
N PHE A 80 -5.86 7.64 0.61
CA PHE A 80 -4.79 8.64 0.55
C PHE A 80 -3.89 8.44 -0.67
N SER A 81 -3.51 7.20 -0.99
CA SER A 81 -2.68 6.88 -2.16
C SER A 81 -3.38 7.27 -3.47
N SER A 82 -4.68 6.99 -3.56
CA SER A 82 -5.49 7.35 -4.72
C SER A 82 -5.60 8.87 -4.88
N TRP A 83 -5.91 9.59 -3.79
CA TRP A 83 -5.96 11.04 -3.78
C TRP A 83 -4.61 11.68 -4.11
N TRP A 84 -3.51 11.15 -3.57
CA TRP A 84 -2.17 11.65 -3.83
C TRP A 84 -1.75 11.44 -5.29
N LEU A 85 -1.95 10.24 -5.85
CA LEU A 85 -1.59 9.96 -7.24
C LEU A 85 -2.48 10.70 -8.27
N SER A 86 -3.60 11.27 -7.83
CA SER A 86 -4.36 12.22 -8.64
C SER A 86 -3.55 13.51 -8.88
N ASN A 87 -2.80 13.96 -7.87
CA ASN A 87 -2.05 15.22 -7.88
C ASN A 87 -0.55 15.05 -8.25
N PHE A 88 0.05 13.91 -7.89
CA PHE A 88 1.48 13.64 -8.04
C PHE A 88 1.74 12.38 -8.87
N LYS A 89 2.89 12.33 -9.55
CA LYS A 89 3.24 11.18 -10.43
C LYS A 89 3.75 9.96 -9.65
N TYR A 90 4.31 10.17 -8.47
CA TYR A 90 4.97 9.17 -7.64
C TYR A 90 4.62 9.42 -6.17
N GLY A 91 4.74 8.40 -5.31
CA GLY A 91 4.79 8.64 -3.88
C GLY A 91 6.09 9.35 -3.48
N PRO A 92 6.10 10.03 -2.34
CA PRO A 92 7.23 10.81 -1.85
C PRO A 92 8.50 9.97 -1.72
N LEU A 93 8.40 8.76 -1.15
CA LEU A 93 9.56 7.88 -0.99
C LEU A 93 9.97 7.22 -2.30
N GLU A 94 9.04 6.82 -3.17
CA GLU A 94 9.43 6.28 -4.48
C GLU A 94 10.12 7.32 -5.35
N TRP A 95 9.67 8.57 -5.29
CA TRP A 95 10.33 9.67 -6.00
C TRP A 95 11.74 9.91 -5.47
N LEU A 96 11.90 9.94 -4.14
CA LEU A 96 13.21 10.09 -3.51
C LEU A 96 14.13 8.92 -3.91
N TRP A 97 13.65 7.69 -3.77
CA TRP A 97 14.39 6.49 -4.15
C TRP A 97 14.82 6.52 -5.62
N ARG A 98 13.92 6.88 -6.53
CA ARG A 98 14.21 6.95 -7.96
C ARG A 98 15.19 8.08 -8.28
N SER A 99 15.06 9.23 -7.62
CA SER A 99 15.97 10.35 -7.82
C SER A 99 17.38 10.05 -7.30
N LEU A 100 17.48 9.33 -6.17
CA LEU A 100 18.75 8.83 -5.63
C LEU A 100 19.37 7.76 -6.52
N THR A 101 18.59 6.77 -6.97
CA THR A 101 19.10 5.65 -7.79
C THR A 101 19.70 6.14 -9.12
N TYR A 102 19.04 7.09 -9.76
CA TYR A 102 19.46 7.59 -11.07
C TYR A 102 20.24 8.91 -11.00
N PHE A 103 20.48 9.46 -9.80
CA PHE A 103 21.06 10.78 -9.58
C PHE A 103 20.43 11.88 -10.48
N LYS A 104 19.11 11.78 -10.70
CA LYS A 104 18.35 12.68 -11.59
C LYS A 104 17.05 13.10 -10.91
N PHE A 105 16.76 14.39 -10.90
CA PHE A 105 15.51 14.92 -10.38
C PHE A 105 14.36 14.67 -11.35
N PHE A 106 13.49 13.72 -11.02
CA PHE A 106 12.28 13.44 -11.81
C PHE A 106 11.18 14.47 -11.51
N PRO A 107 10.30 14.80 -12.47
CA PRO A 107 9.18 15.70 -12.21
C PRO A 107 8.17 15.08 -11.23
N PHE A 108 8.03 15.70 -10.05
CA PHE A 108 7.21 15.19 -8.94
C PHE A 108 5.72 15.48 -9.13
N LYS A 109 5.38 16.70 -9.55
CA LYS A 109 4.01 17.15 -9.78
C LYS A 109 3.52 16.66 -11.14
N LYS A 110 2.29 16.15 -11.18
CA LYS A 110 1.59 15.93 -12.43
C LYS A 110 1.08 17.31 -12.88
N ASN A 111 1.86 18.02 -13.68
CA ASN A 111 1.32 19.21 -14.36
C ASN A 111 0.10 18.75 -15.16
N GLN A 112 -1.03 19.41 -14.90
CA GLN A 112 -2.24 19.29 -15.72
C GLN A 112 -1.91 19.62 -17.17
#